data_AF-A0A429SH80-F1
#
_entry.id   AF-A0A429SH80-F1
#
_cell.length_a   1.000
_cell.length_b   1.000
_cell.length_c   1.000
_cell.angle_alpha   90.00
_cell.angle_beta   90.00
_cell.angle_gamma   90.00
#
_symmetry.space_group_name_H-M   'P 1'
#
loop_
_entity.id
_entity.type
_entity.pdbx_description
1 polymer ?
#
loop_
_entity_poly.entity_id
_entity_poly.type
_entity_poly.pdbx_seq_one_letter_code
_entity_poly.pdbx_strand_id
1 'polypeptide(L)'
;MATLLIWTDDGETLTVIDSHQVEDGDQAAIDELFEDAAERDGADNACAFDVDRHSDAVQRTYEEYARPFGLALVDDVEGHQPTTY
;
A
#
# COMPACT_ATOMS: atom_id res chain seq x y z
N MET A 1 2.84 -15.57 -2.79
CA MET A 1 3.59 -14.36 -3.19
C MET A 1 2.66 -13.24 -2.85
N ALA A 2 3.15 -12.31 -2.04
CA ALA A 2 2.33 -11.22 -1.53
C ALA A 2 2.77 -9.92 -2.17
N THR A 3 1.80 -9.06 -2.45
CA THR A 3 2.06 -7.69 -2.83
C THR A 3 2.11 -6.83 -1.58
N LEU A 4 3.29 -6.32 -1.23
CA LEU A 4 3.48 -5.30 -0.21
C LEU A 4 3.17 -3.94 -0.80
N LEU A 5 2.25 -3.20 -0.18
CA LEU A 5 2.02 -1.79 -0.45
C LEU A 5 2.48 -0.97 0.75
N ILE A 6 3.17 0.14 0.46
CA ILE A 6 3.62 1.11 1.45
C ILE A 6 2.99 2.45 1.11
N TRP A 7 2.46 3.15 2.12
CA TRP A 7 1.71 4.38 1.89
C TRP A 7 1.91 5.44 2.99
N THR A 8 1.60 6.67 2.61
CA THR A 8 1.43 7.81 3.51
C THR A 8 -0.06 8.12 3.68
N ASP A 9 -0.42 8.72 4.82
CA ASP A 9 -1.79 9.15 5.10
C ASP A 9 -1.77 10.57 5.69
N ASP A 10 -2.29 11.55 4.95
CA ASP A 10 -2.39 12.95 5.38
C ASP A 10 -3.72 13.30 6.08
N GLY A 11 -4.59 12.30 6.28
CA GLY A 11 -5.92 12.45 6.88
C GLY A 11 -7.04 12.78 5.90
N GLU A 12 -6.72 13.07 4.63
CA GLU A 12 -7.69 13.21 3.53
C GLU A 12 -7.41 12.21 2.41
N THR A 13 -6.13 11.88 2.19
CA THR A 13 -5.64 11.03 1.11
C THR A 13 -4.66 9.98 1.64
N LEU A 14 -4.92 8.73 1.27
CA LEU A 14 -4.00 7.61 1.41
C LEU A 14 -3.24 7.48 0.09
N THR A 15 -1.91 7.70 0.12
CA THR A 15 -1.07 7.67 -1.09
C THR A 15 -0.13 6.47 -1.04
N VAL A 16 -0.33 5.49 -1.93
CA VAL A 16 0.61 4.39 -2.12
C VAL A 16 1.86 4.94 -2.82
N ILE A 17 2.99 4.88 -2.12
CA ILE A 17 4.26 5.45 -2.54
C ILE A 17 5.28 4.38 -2.93
N ASP A 18 5.07 3.13 -2.51
CA ASP A 18 5.93 2.02 -2.90
C ASP A 18 5.16 0.70 -2.97
N SER A 19 5.64 -0.20 -3.82
CA SER A 19 5.01 -1.51 -4.06
C SER A 19 6.06 -2.58 -4.38
N HIS A 20 6.03 -3.68 -3.64
CA HIS A 20 6.99 -4.78 -3.77
C HIS A 20 6.30 -6.13 -3.82
N GLN A 21 6.96 -7.08 -4.48
CA GLN A 21 6.58 -8.49 -4.42
C GLN A 21 7.47 -9.18 -3.38
N VAL A 22 6.85 -9.71 -2.32
CA VAL A 22 7.55 -10.33 -1.20
C VAL A 22 7.08 -11.77 -0.98
N GLU A 23 7.94 -12.59 -0.38
CA GLU A 23 7.53 -13.94 0.04
C GLU A 23 6.51 -13.86 1.19
N ASP A 24 5.57 -14.81 1.22
CA ASP A 24 4.48 -14.79 2.19
C ASP A 24 5.05 -14.99 3.61
N GLY A 25 4.86 -13.99 4.47
CA GLY A 25 5.36 -14.02 5.84
C GLY A 25 6.84 -13.67 6.01
N ASP A 26 7.50 -13.13 4.97
CA ASP A 26 8.85 -12.57 5.09
C ASP A 26 8.83 -11.20 5.78
N GLN A 27 8.70 -11.23 7.11
CA GLN A 27 8.66 -10.02 7.92
C GLN A 27 9.97 -9.21 7.82
N ALA A 28 11.12 -9.87 7.62
CA ALA A 28 12.40 -9.18 7.57
C ALA A 28 12.50 -8.30 6.31
N ALA A 29 12.05 -8.82 5.16
CA ALA A 29 11.98 -8.03 3.93
C ALA A 29 10.98 -6.88 4.04
N ILE A 30 9.81 -7.11 4.67
CA ILE A 30 8.81 -6.06 4.90
C ILE A 30 9.38 -4.94 5.78
N ASP A 31 10.04 -5.29 6.88
CA ASP A 31 10.62 -4.32 7.82
C ASP A 31 11.70 -3.47 7.13
N GLU A 32 12.60 -4.10 6.35
CA GLU A 32 13.64 -3.40 5.60
C GLU A 32 13.06 -2.43 4.56
N LEU A 33 12.08 -2.88 3.77
CA LEU A 33 11.44 -2.04 2.75
C LEU A 33 10.64 -0.90 3.36
N PHE A 34 9.98 -1.12 4.50
CA PHE A 34 9.26 -0.08 5.21
C PHE A 34 10.21 0.95 5.80
N GLU A 35 11.32 0.54 6.43
CA GLU A 35 12.31 1.47 6.98
C GLU A 35 12.90 2.37 5.88
N ASP A 36 13.26 1.82 4.71
CA ASP A 36 13.76 2.60 3.58
C ASP A 36 12.72 3.63 3.10
N ALA A 37 11.47 3.22 2.90
CA ALA A 37 10.39 4.11 2.47
C ALA A 37 10.03 5.17 3.53
N ALA A 38 10.11 4.82 4.81
CA ALA A 38 9.90 5.76 5.91
C ALA A 38 10.99 6.83 5.96
N GLU A 39 12.26 6.45 5.76
CA GLU A 39 13.38 7.40 5.72
C GLU A 39 13.36 8.28 4.45
N ARG A 40 12.95 7.71 3.30
CA ARG A 40 12.97 8.38 2.00
C ARG A 40 11.79 9.32 1.80
N ASP A 41 10.58 8.84 2.06
CA ASP A 41 9.32 9.48 1.66
C ASP A 41 8.37 9.74 2.85
N GLY A 42 8.75 9.32 4.06
CA GLY A 42 7.92 9.51 5.25
C GLY A 42 6.74 8.56 5.34
N ALA A 43 6.89 7.33 4.83
CA ALA A 43 5.87 6.27 4.95
C ALA A 43 5.31 6.13 6.36
N ASP A 44 3.99 6.10 6.47
CA ASP A 44 3.29 5.96 7.76
C ASP A 44 2.87 4.50 8.02
N ASN A 45 2.61 3.74 6.96
CA ASN A 45 2.04 2.41 7.05
C ASN A 45 2.50 1.51 5.89
N ALA A 46 2.48 0.20 6.14
CA ALA A 46 2.72 -0.83 5.13
C ALA A 46 1.85 -2.06 5.38
N CYS A 47 1.42 -2.74 4.31
CA CYS A 47 0.69 -3.99 4.40
C CYS A 47 0.97 -4.92 3.23
N ALA A 48 1.26 -6.18 3.54
CA ALA A 48 1.38 -7.25 2.57
C ALA A 48 0.02 -7.93 2.36
N PHE A 49 -0.47 -7.86 1.12
CA PHE A 49 -1.69 -8.51 0.69
C PHE A 49 -1.36 -9.83 0.00
N ASP A 50 -2.05 -10.91 0.38
CA ASP A 50 -1.97 -12.24 -0.25
C ASP A 50 -2.66 -12.24 -1.63
N VAL A 51 -2.15 -11.40 -2.52
CA VAL A 51 -2.55 -11.22 -3.91
C VAL A 51 -1.29 -10.99 -4.74
N ASP A 52 -1.26 -11.56 -5.94
CA ASP A 52 -0.08 -11.46 -6.82
C ASP A 52 -0.03 -10.14 -7.62
N ARG A 53 -1.14 -9.39 -7.68
CA ARG A 53 -1.25 -8.19 -8.53
C ARG A 53 -1.33 -6.93 -7.70
N HIS A 54 -0.56 -5.93 -8.12
CA HIS A 54 -0.60 -4.57 -7.59
C HIS A 54 -2.00 -3.96 -7.59
N SER A 55 -2.72 -4.03 -8.72
CA SER A 55 -4.10 -3.51 -8.83
C SER A 55 -5.07 -4.12 -7.80
N ASP A 56 -4.92 -5.42 -7.53
CA ASP A 56 -5.78 -6.13 -6.59
C ASP A 56 -5.44 -5.72 -5.15
N ALA A 57 -4.15 -5.49 -4.85
CA ALA A 57 -3.71 -4.94 -3.58
C ALA A 57 -4.21 -3.50 -3.39
N VAL A 58 -4.13 -2.63 -4.41
CA VAL A 58 -4.66 -1.27 -4.38
C VAL A 58 -6.17 -1.26 -4.11
N GLN A 59 -6.93 -2.14 -4.76
CA GLN A 59 -8.37 -2.28 -4.48
C GLN A 59 -8.63 -2.69 -3.03
N ARG A 60 -7.86 -3.64 -2.48
CA ARG A 60 -8.00 -4.04 -1.07
C ARG A 60 -7.61 -2.91 -0.12
N THR A 61 -6.55 -2.16 -0.41
CA THR A 61 -6.17 -0.97 0.36
C THR A 61 -7.30 0.05 0.36
N TYR A 62 -7.95 0.27 -0.79
CA TYR A 62 -9.12 1.15 -0.85
C TYR A 62 -10.25 0.66 0.04
N GLU A 63 -10.63 -0.62 -0.09
CA GLU A 63 -11.78 -1.17 0.63
C GLU A 63 -11.58 -1.26 2.15
N GLU A 64 -10.37 -1.61 2.57
CA GLU A 64 -10.04 -1.91 3.98
C GLU A 64 -9.55 -0.66 4.74
N TYR A 65 -8.81 0.24 4.08
CA TYR A 65 -8.13 1.35 4.75
C TYR A 65 -8.59 2.74 4.30
N ALA A 66 -9.03 2.94 3.05
CA ALA A 66 -9.47 4.27 2.60
C ALA A 66 -10.98 4.49 2.77
N ARG A 67 -11.79 3.58 2.22
CA ARG A 67 -13.26 3.66 2.17
C ARG A 67 -13.93 3.80 3.54
N PRO A 68 -13.53 3.06 4.60
CA PRO A 68 -14.18 3.17 5.91
C PRO A 68 -14.00 4.54 6.57
N PHE A 69 -12.93 5.24 6.21
CA PHE A 69 -12.57 6.55 6.75
C PHE A 69 -12.92 7.70 5.80
N GLY A 70 -13.45 7.40 4.60
CA GLY A 70 -13.79 8.39 3.60
C GLY A 70 -12.58 9.05 2.92
N LEU A 71 -11.42 8.39 2.97
CA LEU A 71 -10.19 8.88 2.36
C LEU A 71 -10.19 8.63 0.85
N ALA A 72 -9.53 9.50 0.10
CA ALA A 72 -9.16 9.21 -1.27
C ALA A 72 -7.98 8.22 -1.29
N LEU A 73 -7.98 7.25 -2.20
CA LEU A 73 -6.80 6.42 -2.45
C LEU A 73 -6.13 6.89 -3.73
N VAL A 74 -4.84 7.20 -3.64
CA VAL A 74 -3.98 7.52 -4.77
C VAL A 74 -2.89 6.47 -4.86
N ASP A 75 -2.71 5.89 -6.04
CA ASP A 75 -1.56 5.04 -6.35
C ASP A 75 -0.55 5.87 -7.15
N ASP A 76 0.56 6.26 -6.51
CA ASP A 76 1.65 7.02 -7.13
C ASP A 76 2.73 6.10 -7.73
N VAL A 77 2.55 4.78 -7.63
CA VAL A 77 3.47 3.78 -8.16
C VAL A 77 3.09 3.38 -9.58
N GLU A 78 1.85 2.90 -9.79
CA GLU A 78 1.37 2.46 -11.11
C GLU A 78 0.21 3.32 -11.67
N GLY A 79 -0.30 4.29 -10.90
CA GLY A 79 -1.40 5.16 -11.31
C GLY A 79 -2.76 4.46 -11.34
N HIS A 80 -2.91 3.34 -10.62
CA HIS A 80 -4.14 2.56 -10.56
C HIS A 80 -5.23 3.28 -9.76
N GLN A 81 -6.44 3.32 -10.33
CA GLN A 81 -7.60 3.88 -9.64
C GLN A 81 -8.50 2.75 -9.13
N PRO A 82 -8.82 2.72 -7.82
CA PRO A 82 -9.71 1.71 -7.29
C PRO A 82 -11.12 1.88 -7.85
N THR A 83 -11.82 0.77 -7.98
CA THR A 83 -13.22 0.75 -8.40
C THR A 83 -14.14 1.05 -7.22
N THR A 84 -15.02 2.04 -7.40
CA THR A 84 -15.96 2.52 -6.37
C THR A 84 -17.38 2.07 -6.70
N TYR A 85 -17.79 0.90 -6.22
CA TYR A 85 -19.16 0.38 -6.36
C TYR A 85 -19.97 0.46 -5.06
#